data_AF-A0A0Q7KJJ4-F1
#
_entry.id   AF-A0A0Q7KJJ4-F1
#
_cell.length_a   1.000
_cell.length_b   1.000
_cell.length_c   1.000
_cell.angle_alpha   90.00
_cell.angle_beta   90.00
_cell.angle_gamma   90.00
#
_symmetry.space_group_name_H-M   'P 1'
#
loop_
_entity.id
_entity.type
_entity.pdbx_description
1 polymer ?
#
loop_
_entity_poly.entity_id
_entity_poly.type
_entity_poly.pdbx_seq_one_letter_code
_entity_poly.pdbx_strand_id
1 'polypeptide(L)'
;MATDFKSIGKYDQGALISGGLALILSFISSYVTVSFDGPGSVSISDGTNAWTSYATLGILLVIVATAIVAVKAFARENLPDGVPWNLAAAALAGVGTLLLILRAVFPGGPDISGYSIGPGWSGYLLFLAGIALTVFTVLSFRASGEKLPQANKNNNNNGGTTPPAAPPAA
;
A
#
# COMPACT_ATOMS: atom_id res chain seq x y z
N MET A 1 -8.16 -19.68 -20.00
CA MET A 1 -7.86 -20.79 -19.08
C MET A 1 -8.03 -20.22 -17.67
N ALA A 2 -8.90 -20.78 -16.84
CA ALA A 2 -9.12 -20.24 -15.50
C ALA A 2 -7.88 -20.54 -14.64
N THR A 3 -7.15 -19.49 -14.24
CA THR A 3 -6.02 -19.63 -13.32
C THR A 3 -6.54 -19.98 -11.94
N ASP A 4 -6.20 -21.17 -11.45
CA ASP A 4 -6.61 -21.62 -10.13
C ASP A 4 -6.02 -20.72 -9.05
N PHE A 5 -6.83 -20.20 -8.13
CA PHE A 5 -6.34 -19.33 -7.06
C PHE A 5 -5.22 -20.02 -6.26
N LYS A 6 -5.27 -21.35 -6.16
CA LYS A 6 -4.31 -22.20 -5.46
C LYS A 6 -2.95 -22.31 -6.14
N SER A 7 -2.83 -21.97 -7.43
CA SER A 7 -1.56 -21.97 -8.15
C SER A 7 -0.76 -20.66 -7.98
N ILE A 8 -1.35 -19.64 -7.35
CA ILE A 8 -0.70 -18.36 -7.05
C ILE A 8 0.28 -18.52 -5.89
N GLY A 9 1.39 -17.76 -5.92
CA GLY A 9 2.34 -17.70 -4.81
C GLY A 9 1.66 -17.29 -3.50
N LYS A 10 2.05 -17.93 -2.38
CA LYS A 10 1.43 -17.70 -1.05
C LYS A 10 1.40 -16.22 -0.64
N TYR A 11 2.45 -15.47 -1.00
CA TYR A 11 2.54 -14.04 -0.70
C TYR A 11 1.58 -13.20 -1.56
N ASP A 12 1.39 -13.57 -2.82
CA ASP A 12 0.47 -12.86 -3.73
C ASP A 12 -0.99 -13.15 -3.35
N GLN A 13 -1.32 -14.38 -2.90
CA GLN A 13 -2.61 -14.69 -2.31
C GLN A 13 -2.87 -13.86 -1.04
N GLY A 14 -1.89 -13.79 -0.13
CA GLY A 14 -2.01 -12.99 1.09
C GLY A 14 -2.22 -11.51 0.80
N ALA A 15 -1.49 -10.96 -0.18
CA ALA A 15 -1.66 -9.59 -0.66
C ALA A 15 -3.06 -9.37 -1.28
N LEU A 16 -3.57 -10.29 -2.10
CA LEU A 16 -4.90 -10.16 -2.69
C LEU A 16 -6.03 -10.21 -1.65
N ILE A 17 -5.94 -11.14 -0.70
CA ILE A 17 -6.92 -11.27 0.38
C ILE A 17 -6.93 -10.01 1.24
N SER A 18 -5.75 -9.53 1.64
CA SER A 18 -5.63 -8.32 2.47
C SER A 18 -6.06 -7.05 1.73
N GLY A 19 -5.70 -6.91 0.45
CA GLY A 19 -6.16 -5.81 -0.40
C GLY A 19 -7.68 -5.81 -0.61
N GLY A 20 -8.26 -6.99 -0.87
CA GLY A 20 -9.71 -7.15 -0.97
C GLY A 20 -10.43 -6.83 0.34
N LEU A 21 -9.88 -7.27 1.47
CA LEU A 21 -10.41 -6.95 2.79
C LEU A 21 -10.33 -5.45 3.09
N ALA A 22 -9.21 -4.80 2.78
CA ALA A 22 -9.04 -3.35 2.94
C ALA A 22 -10.08 -2.57 2.11
N LEU A 23 -10.37 -3.02 0.89
CA LEU A 23 -11.40 -2.43 0.04
C LEU A 23 -12.80 -2.56 0.66
N ILE A 24 -13.17 -3.74 1.17
CA ILE A 24 -14.46 -3.95 1.85
C ILE A 24 -14.57 -3.06 3.09
N LEU A 25 -13.54 -3.04 3.93
CA LEU A 25 -13.51 -2.25 5.16
C LEU A 25 -13.55 -0.74 4.89
N SER A 26 -13.08 -0.29 3.71
CA SER A 26 -13.06 1.13 3.33
C SER A 26 -14.45 1.75 3.23
N PHE A 27 -15.48 0.94 2.93
CA PHE A 27 -16.86 1.40 2.78
C PHE A 27 -17.63 1.44 4.10
N ILE A 28 -17.10 0.85 5.17
CA ILE A 28 -17.77 0.81 6.46
C ILE A 28 -17.64 2.18 7.14
N SER A 29 -18.77 2.78 7.49
CA SER A 29 -18.89 4.10 8.14
C SER A 29 -18.40 4.15 9.60
N SER A 30 -17.48 3.28 9.98
CA SER A 30 -16.86 3.25 11.32
C SER A 30 -15.34 3.40 11.23
N TYR A 31 -14.85 4.09 10.19
CA TYR A 31 -13.41 4.29 9.98
C TYR A 31 -12.89 5.40 10.89
N VAL A 32 -13.59 6.54 10.93
CA VAL A 32 -13.42 7.58 11.96
C VAL A 32 -14.76 7.77 12.64
N THR A 33 -14.76 7.75 13.97
CA THR A 33 -15.96 7.90 14.80
C THR A 33 -15.84 9.13 15.67
N VAL A 34 -16.94 9.87 15.76
CA VAL A 34 -17.15 10.98 16.69
C VAL A 34 -18.11 10.48 17.76
N SER A 35 -17.69 10.56 19.01
CA SER A 35 -18.49 10.21 20.18
C SER A 35 -18.81 11.48 20.95
N PHE A 36 -20.09 11.69 21.28
CA PHE A 36 -20.51 12.73 22.21
C PHE A 36 -21.05 12.10 23.50
N ASP A 37 -20.48 12.48 24.64
CA ASP A 37 -20.98 12.08 25.96
C ASP A 37 -21.76 13.26 26.57
N GLY A 38 -23.09 13.20 26.44
CA GLY A 38 -23.99 14.21 26.99
C GLY A 38 -24.41 13.96 28.45
N PRO A 39 -24.98 14.95 29.14
CA PRO A 39 -25.56 14.76 30.47
C PRO A 39 -26.68 13.72 30.42
N GLY A 40 -26.65 12.72 31.31
CA GLY A 40 -27.71 11.73 31.45
C GLY A 40 -27.53 10.43 30.64
N SER A 41 -26.29 9.98 30.38
CA SER A 41 -25.97 8.70 29.71
C SER A 41 -26.41 8.57 28.24
N VAL A 42 -26.72 9.69 27.59
CA VAL A 42 -26.99 9.73 26.14
C VAL A 42 -25.65 9.78 25.41
N SER A 43 -25.25 8.65 24.83
CA SER A 43 -24.12 8.55 23.91
C SER A 43 -24.62 8.54 22.47
N ILE A 44 -24.15 9.49 21.67
CA ILE A 44 -24.39 9.53 20.23
C ILE A 44 -23.05 9.31 19.56
N SER A 45 -22.95 8.23 18.80
CA SER A 45 -21.80 7.96 17.92
C SER A 45 -22.22 8.12 16.47
N ASP A 46 -21.47 8.92 15.75
CA ASP A 46 -21.58 9.02 14.29
C ASP A 46 -20.21 8.77 13.68
N GLY A 47 -20.18 8.21 12.47
CA GLY A 47 -18.95 7.75 11.87
C GLY A 47 -18.91 7.96 10.37
N THR A 48 -17.70 8.15 9.87
CA THR A 48 -17.43 8.25 8.44
C THR A 48 -16.61 7.07 7.96
N ASN A 49 -16.73 6.77 6.66
CA ASN A 49 -15.93 5.76 5.98
C ASN A 49 -14.56 6.33 5.55
N ALA A 50 -13.71 5.47 4.97
CA ALA A 50 -12.34 5.82 4.57
C ALA A 50 -12.25 6.69 3.31
N TRP A 51 -13.38 6.99 2.66
CA TRP A 51 -13.47 7.83 1.46
C TRP A 51 -13.60 9.32 1.79
N THR A 52 -12.87 9.78 2.82
CA THR A 52 -12.89 11.18 3.24
C THR A 52 -11.51 11.81 3.31
N SER A 53 -11.39 13.04 2.80
CA SER A 53 -10.15 13.81 2.81
C SER A 53 -8.98 13.04 2.14
N TYR A 54 -7.77 13.12 2.67
CA TYR A 54 -6.60 12.42 2.15
C TYR A 54 -6.59 10.90 2.43
N ALA A 55 -7.53 10.36 3.23
CA ALA A 55 -7.72 8.91 3.32
C ALA A 55 -8.25 8.33 1.99
N THR A 56 -9.02 9.11 1.22
CA THR A 56 -9.43 8.71 -0.13
C THR A 56 -8.21 8.42 -1.00
N LEU A 57 -7.19 9.27 -0.95
CA LEU A 57 -5.93 9.01 -1.66
C LEU A 57 -5.24 7.75 -1.12
N GLY A 58 -5.25 7.55 0.19
CA GLY A 58 -4.74 6.33 0.83
C GLY A 58 -5.42 5.06 0.34
N ILE A 59 -6.76 5.05 0.25
CA ILE A 59 -7.53 3.93 -0.31
C ILE A 59 -7.20 3.73 -1.79
N LEU A 60 -7.15 4.79 -2.59
CA LEU A 60 -6.79 4.69 -4.01
C LEU A 60 -5.41 4.04 -4.20
N LEU A 61 -4.42 4.42 -3.38
CA LEU A 61 -3.09 3.81 -3.39
C LEU A 61 -3.14 2.31 -3.04
N VAL A 62 -3.93 1.93 -2.04
CA VAL A 62 -4.14 0.52 -1.66
C VAL A 62 -4.83 -0.27 -2.79
N ILE A 63 -5.81 0.33 -3.47
CA ILE A 63 -6.50 -0.27 -4.61
C ILE A 63 -5.52 -0.49 -5.76
N VAL A 64 -4.72 0.51 -6.11
CA VAL A 64 -3.73 0.39 -7.18
C VAL A 64 -2.67 -0.67 -6.83
N ALA A 65 -2.19 -0.69 -5.58
CA ALA A 65 -1.25 -1.73 -5.12
C ALA A 65 -1.85 -3.14 -5.26
N THR A 66 -3.12 -3.31 -4.85
CA THR A 66 -3.85 -4.58 -4.97
C THR A 66 -4.05 -4.97 -6.44
N ALA A 67 -4.37 -4.01 -7.30
CA ALA A 67 -4.53 -4.23 -8.73
C ALA A 67 -3.21 -4.67 -9.38
N ILE A 68 -2.07 -4.06 -9.01
CA ILE A 68 -0.75 -4.49 -9.50
C ILE A 68 -0.48 -5.94 -9.10
N VAL A 69 -0.76 -6.31 -7.85
CA VAL A 69 -0.60 -7.71 -7.39
C VAL A 69 -1.52 -8.65 -8.18
N ALA A 70 -2.76 -8.24 -8.43
CA ALA A 70 -3.73 -9.04 -9.19
C ALA A 70 -3.27 -9.25 -10.64
N VAL A 71 -2.88 -8.17 -11.33
CA VAL A 71 -2.38 -8.25 -12.71
C VAL A 71 -1.12 -9.12 -12.75
N LYS A 72 -0.21 -8.99 -11.79
CA LYS A 72 0.99 -9.84 -11.72
C LYS A 72 0.65 -11.32 -11.50
N ALA A 73 -0.37 -11.60 -10.69
CA ALA A 73 -0.78 -12.97 -10.37
C ALA A 73 -1.56 -13.64 -11.51
N PHE A 74 -2.37 -12.89 -12.26
CA PHE A 74 -3.31 -13.44 -13.24
C PHE A 74 -2.99 -13.12 -14.70
N ALA A 75 -2.22 -12.07 -14.96
CA ALA A 75 -2.09 -11.44 -16.27
C ALA A 75 -0.69 -10.83 -16.49
N ARG A 76 0.35 -11.53 -16.04
CA ARG A 76 1.75 -11.05 -16.02
C ARG A 76 2.25 -10.57 -17.38
N GLU A 77 1.79 -11.18 -18.47
CA GLU A 77 2.10 -10.77 -19.85
C GLU A 77 1.66 -9.34 -20.22
N ASN A 78 0.73 -8.75 -19.48
CA ASN A 78 0.27 -7.37 -19.71
C ASN A 78 1.14 -6.31 -19.00
N LEU A 79 2.09 -6.74 -18.17
CA LEU A 79 2.98 -5.83 -17.47
C LEU A 79 4.24 -5.56 -18.30
N PRO A 80 4.58 -4.28 -18.55
CA PRO A 80 5.85 -3.93 -19.16
C PRO A 80 7.04 -4.55 -18.42
N ASP A 81 7.92 -5.18 -19.19
CA ASP A 81 9.19 -5.72 -18.68
C ASP A 81 10.14 -4.59 -18.25
N GLY A 82 10.91 -4.83 -17.19
CA GLY A 82 11.92 -3.88 -16.69
C GLY A 82 11.47 -2.96 -15.55
N VAL A 83 10.19 -2.98 -15.17
CA VAL A 83 9.69 -2.26 -13.98
C VAL A 83 9.64 -3.22 -12.77
N PRO A 84 10.18 -2.85 -11.59
CA PRO A 84 10.08 -3.66 -10.38
C PRO A 84 8.68 -3.52 -9.78
N TRP A 85 7.71 -4.25 -10.33
CA TRP A 85 6.29 -4.16 -9.97
C TRP A 85 6.03 -4.53 -8.51
N ASN A 86 6.83 -5.41 -7.91
CA ASN A 86 6.67 -5.73 -6.49
C ASN A 86 7.11 -4.58 -5.60
N LEU A 87 8.16 -3.85 -6.00
CA LEU A 87 8.60 -2.64 -5.29
C LEU A 87 7.56 -1.53 -5.42
N ALA A 88 6.99 -1.34 -6.62
CA ALA A 88 5.92 -0.39 -6.85
C ALA A 88 4.69 -0.72 -5.98
N ALA A 89 4.24 -1.98 -5.97
CA ALA A 89 3.14 -2.42 -5.13
C ALA A 89 3.41 -2.22 -3.64
N ALA A 90 4.62 -2.56 -3.17
CA ALA A 90 5.03 -2.37 -1.78
C ALA A 90 5.07 -0.88 -1.38
N ALA A 91 5.60 -0.01 -2.26
CA ALA A 91 5.65 1.42 -2.02
C ALA A 91 4.24 2.03 -1.98
N LEU A 92 3.37 1.69 -2.93
CA LEU A 92 1.99 2.16 -2.98
C LEU A 92 1.18 1.66 -1.78
N ALA A 93 1.30 0.38 -1.41
CA ALA A 93 0.65 -0.19 -0.24
C ALA A 93 1.14 0.48 1.05
N GLY A 94 2.45 0.68 1.19
CA GLY A 94 3.04 1.32 2.36
C GLY A 94 2.62 2.77 2.53
N VAL A 95 2.71 3.57 1.46
CA VAL A 95 2.28 4.99 1.48
C VAL A 95 0.77 5.09 1.69
N GLY A 96 -0.01 4.25 1.01
CA GLY A 96 -1.47 4.20 1.17
C GLY A 96 -1.88 3.88 2.60
N THR A 97 -1.30 2.84 3.19
CA THR A 97 -1.53 2.45 4.58
C THR A 97 -1.15 3.56 5.56
N LEU A 98 -0.01 4.21 5.34
CA LEU A 98 0.45 5.30 6.19
C LEU A 98 -0.54 6.48 6.18
N LEU A 99 -1.01 6.90 5.00
CA LEU A 99 -2.00 7.96 4.86
C LEU A 99 -3.32 7.63 5.56
N LEU A 100 -3.75 6.37 5.50
CA LEU A 100 -4.95 5.89 6.18
C LEU A 100 -4.80 5.95 7.71
N ILE A 101 -3.63 5.58 8.24
CA ILE A 101 -3.37 5.67 9.68
C ILE A 101 -3.34 7.14 10.12
N LEU A 102 -2.60 7.99 9.41
CA LEU A 102 -2.50 9.42 9.70
C LEU A 102 -3.88 10.08 9.74
N ARG A 103 -4.77 9.78 8.79
CA ARG A 103 -6.09 10.41 8.73
C ARG A 103 -7.00 10.03 9.90
N ALA A 104 -6.95 8.79 10.37
CA ALA A 104 -7.80 8.37 11.47
C ALA A 104 -7.23 8.76 12.84
N VAL A 105 -5.90 8.81 12.98
CA VAL A 105 -5.23 9.23 14.22
C VAL A 105 -5.20 10.76 14.37
N PHE A 106 -5.09 11.49 13.27
CA PHE A 106 -5.11 12.96 13.24
C PHE A 106 -6.32 13.47 12.44
N PRO A 107 -7.54 13.36 13.01
CA PRO A 107 -8.74 13.67 12.27
C PRO A 107 -8.98 15.17 12.01
N GLY A 108 -8.19 16.05 12.63
CA GLY A 108 -8.19 17.49 12.34
C GLY A 108 -9.42 18.25 12.86
N GLY A 109 -9.99 17.81 13.98
CA GLY A 109 -11.16 18.45 14.60
C GLY A 109 -10.78 19.42 15.73
N PRO A 110 -11.64 20.42 16.02
CA PRO A 110 -11.49 21.24 17.22
C PRO A 110 -11.65 20.38 18.48
N ASP A 111 -10.79 20.59 19.47
CA ASP A 111 -10.96 20.02 20.82
C ASP A 111 -12.14 20.73 21.51
N ILE A 112 -13.33 20.14 21.36
CA ILE A 112 -14.56 20.60 22.01
C ILE A 112 -14.85 19.68 23.20
N SER A 113 -15.04 20.28 24.38
CA SER A 113 -15.36 19.53 25.61
C SER A 113 -16.60 18.66 25.40
N GLY A 114 -16.47 17.35 25.65
CA GLY A 114 -17.55 16.35 25.47
C GLY A 114 -17.55 15.61 24.13
N TYR A 115 -16.70 15.98 23.17
CA TYR A 115 -16.53 15.26 21.90
C TYR A 115 -15.19 14.53 21.86
N SER A 116 -15.23 13.23 21.56
CA SER A 116 -14.04 12.41 21.31
C SER A 116 -14.04 11.98 19.85
N ILE A 117 -12.98 12.32 19.10
CA ILE A 117 -12.82 11.97 17.68
C ILE A 117 -11.64 11.02 17.56
N GLY A 118 -11.87 9.82 17.02
CA GLY A 118 -10.82 8.83 16.89
C GLY A 118 -11.08 7.76 15.84
N PRO A 119 -10.12 6.84 15.65
CA PRO A 119 -10.29 5.69 14.78
C PRO A 119 -11.40 4.79 15.32
N GLY A 120 -12.36 4.44 14.46
CA GLY A 120 -13.35 3.44 14.80
C GLY A 120 -12.85 2.02 14.54
N TRP A 121 -13.65 1.01 14.88
CA TRP A 121 -13.25 -0.40 14.77
C TRP A 121 -12.88 -0.81 13.33
N SER A 122 -13.58 -0.30 12.32
CA SER A 122 -13.26 -0.61 10.92
C SER A 122 -11.96 0.07 10.48
N GLY A 123 -11.61 1.21 11.09
CA GLY A 123 -10.30 1.85 10.92
C GLY A 123 -9.15 0.95 11.38
N TYR A 124 -9.24 0.36 12.57
CA TYR A 124 -8.23 -0.56 13.07
C TYR A 124 -8.09 -1.81 12.19
N LEU A 125 -9.20 -2.40 11.76
CA LEU A 125 -9.15 -3.54 10.85
C LEU A 125 -8.56 -3.16 9.48
N LEU A 126 -8.86 -1.96 9.00
CA LEU A 126 -8.32 -1.45 7.75
C LEU A 126 -6.82 -1.20 7.84
N PHE A 127 -6.32 -0.77 9.00
CA PHE A 127 -4.87 -0.69 9.26
C PHE A 127 -4.22 -2.05 9.25
N LEU A 128 -4.81 -3.05 9.92
CA LEU A 128 -4.31 -4.41 9.91
C LEU A 128 -4.29 -4.98 8.48
N ALA A 129 -5.34 -4.76 7.70
CA ALA A 129 -5.41 -5.19 6.31
C ALA A 129 -4.35 -4.48 5.44
N GLY A 130 -4.18 -3.16 5.57
CA GLY A 130 -3.16 -2.40 4.85
C GLY A 130 -1.73 -2.78 5.23
N ILE A 131 -1.46 -3.00 6.52
CA ILE A 131 -0.17 -3.50 7.02
C ILE A 131 0.09 -4.90 6.46
N ALA A 132 -0.89 -5.80 6.52
CA ALA A 132 -0.76 -7.14 5.96
C ALA A 132 -0.44 -7.09 4.46
N LEU A 133 -1.17 -6.28 3.68
CA LEU A 133 -0.90 -6.05 2.26
C LEU A 133 0.53 -5.56 2.04
N THR A 134 0.97 -4.57 2.81
CA THR A 134 2.33 -4.03 2.73
C THR A 134 3.38 -5.10 3.05
N VAL A 135 3.18 -5.91 4.10
CA VAL A 135 4.11 -6.98 4.47
C VAL A 135 4.15 -8.07 3.38
N PHE A 136 3.00 -8.51 2.87
CA PHE A 136 2.96 -9.53 1.81
C PHE A 136 3.61 -9.05 0.51
N THR A 137 3.39 -7.79 0.12
CA THR A 137 4.05 -7.20 -1.07
C THR A 137 5.55 -7.05 -0.88
N VAL A 138 6.02 -6.65 0.31
CA VAL A 138 7.46 -6.61 0.64
C VAL A 138 8.08 -8.01 0.64
N LEU A 139 7.39 -9.01 1.20
CA LEU A 139 7.85 -10.40 1.16
C LEU A 139 7.88 -10.95 -0.27
N SER A 140 6.87 -10.62 -1.09
CA SER A 140 6.83 -10.96 -2.52
C SER A 140 7.99 -10.31 -3.28
N PHE A 141 8.33 -9.06 -2.98
CA PHE A 141 9.51 -8.38 -3.53
C PHE A 141 10.82 -9.08 -3.12
N ARG A 142 10.99 -9.38 -1.83
CA ARG A 142 12.19 -10.09 -1.32
C ARG A 142 12.33 -11.49 -1.93
N ALA A 143 11.22 -12.21 -2.09
CA ALA A 143 11.21 -13.54 -2.70
C ALA A 143 11.49 -13.50 -4.21
N SER A 144 11.10 -12.42 -4.89
CA SER A 144 11.32 -12.25 -6.32
C SER A 144 12.78 -11.92 -6.68
N GLY A 145 13.60 -11.53 -5.71
CA GLY A 145 15.02 -11.19 -5.93
C GLY A 145 15.23 -9.95 -6.81
N GLU A 146 14.18 -9.14 -7.01
CA GLU A 146 14.27 -7.90 -7.77
C GLU A 146 15.29 -6.96 -7.09
N LYS A 147 16.28 -6.52 -7.86
CA LYS A 147 17.25 -5.53 -7.36
C LYS A 147 16.52 -4.20 -7.20
N LEU A 148 16.67 -3.57 -6.03
CA LEU A 148 16.34 -2.15 -5.89
C LEU A 148 17.02 -1.41 -7.03
N PRO A 149 16.31 -0.59 -7.83
CA PRO A 149 16.95 0.32 -8.77
C PRO A 149 17.96 1.10 -7.94
N GLN A 150 19.24 0.84 -8.17
CA GLN A 150 20.29 1.54 -7.44
C GLN A 150 20.01 3.01 -7.69
N ALA A 151 19.70 3.75 -6.62
CA ALA A 151 19.72 5.20 -6.66
C ALA A 151 21.05 5.54 -7.33
N ASN A 152 20.96 6.05 -8.55
CA ASN A 152 22.08 6.25 -9.45
C ASN A 152 22.98 7.29 -8.78
N LYS A 153 23.87 6.80 -7.91
CA LYS A 153 24.79 7.62 -7.16
C LYS A 153 25.83 7.98 -8.20
N ASN A 154 25.67 9.19 -8.74
CA ASN A 154 26.68 9.94 -9.47
C ASN A 154 28.09 9.50 -9.02
N ASN A 155 28.71 8.64 -9.82
CA ASN A 155 30.15 8.36 -9.78
C ASN A 155 30.66 7.95 -11.16
N ASN A 156 30.02 8.46 -12.22
CA ASN A 156 30.65 8.58 -13.54
C ASN A 156 31.51 9.86 -13.56
N ASN A 157 32.49 9.91 -12.66
CA ASN A 157 33.72 10.68 -12.81
C ASN A 157 34.87 9.67 -12.76
N ASN A 158 34.87 8.71 -13.67
CA ASN A 158 36.06 7.94 -13.99
C ASN A 158 36.27 8.04 -15.49
N GLY A 159 37.03 9.07 -15.88
CA GLY A 159 37.68 9.14 -17.17
C GLY A 159 38.63 7.95 -17.29
N GLY A 160 38.15 6.89 -17.93
CA GLY A 160 38.93 5.72 -18.31
C GLY A 160 38.77 5.51 -19.80
N THR A 161 39.44 6.34 -20.61
CA THR A 161 39.61 6.09 -22.04
C THR A 161 40.43 4.82 -22.20
N THR A 162 39.79 3.70 -22.57
CA THR A 162 40.48 2.53 -23.10
C THR A 162 41.21 2.94 -24.38
N PRO A 163 42.55 2.81 -24.48
CA PRO A 163 43.26 3.03 -25.73
C PRO A 163 42.91 1.93 -26.74
N PRO A 164 42.81 2.22 -28.05
CA PRO A 164 42.51 1.22 -29.07
C PRO A 164 43.67 0.22 -29.23
N ALA A 165 43.32 -1.06 -29.46
CA ALA A 165 44.27 -2.15 -29.67
C ALA A 165 45.18 -1.91 -30.88
N ALA A 166 46.48 -2.12 -30.72
CA ALA A 166 47.47 -2.04 -31.80
C ALA A 166 47.51 -3.35 -32.62
N PRO A 167 47.77 -3.29 -33.95
CA PRO A 167 47.71 -4.45 -34.84
C PRO A 167 48.90 -5.42 -34.67
N PRO A 168 48.78 -6.68 -35.11
CA PRO A 168 49.80 -7.70 -34.92
C PRO A 168 50.98 -7.48 -35.87
N ALA A 169 52.20 -7.52 -35.35
CA ALA A 169 53.43 -7.48 -36.14
C ALA A 169 53.88 -8.91 -36.51
N ALA A 170 54.29 -9.06 -37.77
CA ALA A 170 54.83 -10.27 -38.40
C ALA A 170 56.27 -10.59 -37.98
#